data_AF-A0A497JG69-F1
#
_entry.id   AF-A0A497JG69-F1
#
_cell.length_a   1.000
_cell.length_b   1.000
_cell.length_c   1.000
_cell.angle_alpha   90.00
_cell.angle_beta   90.00
_cell.angle_gamma   90.00
#
_symmetry.space_group_name_H-M   'P 1'
#
loop_
_entity.id
_entity.type
_entity.pdbx_description
1 polymer ?
#
loop_
_entity_poly.entity_id
_entity_poly.type
_entity_poly.pdbx_seq_one_letter_code
_entity_poly.pdbx_strand_id
1 'polypeptide(L)'
;MVRDAKSLNIAIKKGTANINNIEAMINKCLFSKKDIFTIVPASTIVSELQIINAVEKALAEFRSKKAIAKSLSLEFLLFLYGTRKIKEALKIVAQKDKQYFLVAASENKDRLKRMLSCAINSGFKEREFALKPNTKKLAALYNIDWLHAYKGYKKDEALKLAILEKQALSRLIE
;
A
#
# COMPACT_ATOMS: atom_id res chain seq x y z
N MET A 1 -17.69 12.66 -23.04
CA MET A 1 -17.14 13.36 -21.86
C MET A 1 -15.71 12.88 -21.66
N VAL A 2 -14.73 13.66 -22.10
CA VAL A 2 -13.32 13.25 -22.15
C VAL A 2 -12.70 13.45 -20.76
N ARG A 3 -12.52 12.38 -19.99
CA ARG A 3 -11.71 12.40 -18.75
C ARG A 3 -10.28 11.99 -19.12
N ASP A 4 -9.51 12.95 -19.60
CA ASP A 4 -8.08 12.76 -19.84
C ASP A 4 -7.31 12.91 -18.51
N ALA A 5 -7.54 11.96 -17.59
CA ALA A 5 -6.77 11.87 -16.37
C ALA A 5 -5.64 10.87 -16.62
N LYS A 6 -4.47 11.35 -17.08
CA LYS A 6 -3.24 10.54 -17.26
C LYS A 6 -3.17 9.48 -16.16
N SER A 7 -3.33 8.21 -16.47
CA SER A 7 -3.24 7.15 -15.47
C SER A 7 -1.79 7.10 -14.96
N LEU A 8 -1.59 6.79 -13.68
CA LEU A 8 -0.25 6.45 -13.21
C LEU A 8 0.17 5.14 -13.87
N ASN A 9 1.44 5.05 -14.26
CA ASN A 9 2.05 3.76 -14.54
C ASN A 9 2.33 3.12 -13.18
N ILE A 10 1.70 1.97 -12.90
CA ILE A 10 1.80 1.29 -11.61
C ILE A 10 2.58 -0.02 -11.80
N ALA A 11 3.48 -0.31 -10.87
CA ALA A 11 4.14 -1.60 -10.75
C ALA A 11 4.02 -2.09 -9.30
N ILE A 12 3.47 -3.29 -9.14
CA ILE A 12 3.40 -4.01 -7.87
C ILE A 12 4.27 -5.26 -8.04
N LYS A 13 5.34 -5.36 -7.26
CA LYS A 13 6.29 -6.48 -7.32
C LYS A 13 6.33 -7.21 -6.00
N LYS A 14 6.23 -8.54 -6.06
CA LYS A 14 6.43 -9.41 -4.90
C LYS A 14 7.90 -9.73 -4.75
N GLY A 15 8.38 -9.77 -3.52
CA GLY A 15 9.74 -10.17 -3.28
C GLY A 15 10.11 -10.27 -1.81
N THR A 16 11.41 -10.28 -1.60
CA THR A 16 12.04 -10.31 -0.28
C THR A 16 13.05 -9.16 -0.19
N ALA A 17 13.19 -8.59 1.00
CA ALA A 17 14.14 -7.53 1.28
C ALA A 17 14.65 -7.68 2.72
N ASN A 18 15.92 -7.33 2.96
CA ASN A 18 16.44 -7.19 4.32
C ASN A 18 15.93 -5.86 4.89
N ILE A 19 15.37 -5.85 6.11
CA ILE A 19 14.76 -4.64 6.66
C ILE A 19 15.75 -3.48 6.87
N ASN A 20 17.01 -3.79 7.20
CA ASN A 20 18.05 -2.76 7.29
C ASN A 20 18.32 -2.10 5.93
N ASN A 21 17.99 -2.80 4.84
CA ASN A 21 18.06 -2.26 3.50
C ASN A 21 16.80 -1.48 3.13
N ILE A 22 15.62 -1.73 3.71
CA ILE A 22 14.37 -1.06 3.29
C ILE A 22 14.41 0.44 3.58
N GLU A 23 14.85 0.86 4.76
CA GLU A 23 14.96 2.27 5.09
C GLU A 23 16.06 2.94 4.25
N ALA A 24 17.22 2.28 4.12
CA ALA A 24 18.31 2.72 3.27
C ALA A 24 17.88 2.82 1.79
N MET A 25 17.04 1.89 1.32
CA MET A 25 16.46 1.89 -0.02
C MET A 25 15.54 3.08 -0.23
N ILE A 26 14.62 3.34 0.70
CA ILE A 26 13.70 4.48 0.59
C ILE A 26 14.48 5.80 0.57
N ASN A 27 15.53 5.93 1.41
CA ASN A 27 16.36 7.12 1.46
C ASN A 27 17.25 7.27 0.22
N LYS A 28 17.84 6.18 -0.29
CA LYS A 28 18.67 6.19 -1.50
C LYS A 28 17.85 6.41 -2.76
N CYS A 29 16.64 5.88 -2.79
CA CYS A 29 15.69 5.95 -3.89
C CYS A 29 14.63 7.02 -3.61
N LEU A 30 15.04 8.22 -3.15
CA LEU A 30 14.13 9.34 -2.95
C LEU A 30 13.60 9.81 -4.32
N PHE A 31 12.28 9.68 -4.51
CA PHE A 31 11.58 10.15 -5.71
C PHE A 31 10.66 11.33 -5.40
N SER A 32 10.00 11.86 -6.42
CA SER A 32 9.12 13.03 -6.27
C SER A 32 8.02 12.75 -5.27
N LYS A 33 7.59 13.80 -4.54
CA LYS A 33 6.38 13.75 -3.70
C LYS A 33 5.11 13.39 -4.48
N LYS A 34 5.15 13.47 -5.82
CA LYS A 34 4.04 13.12 -6.72
C LYS A 34 4.07 11.65 -7.17
N ASP A 35 5.10 10.89 -6.79
CA ASP A 35 5.24 9.48 -7.14
C ASP A 35 4.95 8.61 -5.89
N ILE A 36 4.61 7.34 -6.13
CA ILE A 36 4.54 6.32 -5.07
C ILE A 36 5.81 5.49 -5.16
N PHE A 37 6.57 5.43 -4.08
CA PHE A 37 7.65 4.47 -3.91
C PHE A 37 7.64 3.99 -2.46
N THR A 38 7.25 2.75 -2.25
CA THR A 38 7.23 2.17 -0.91
C THR A 38 7.32 0.66 -0.94
N ILE A 39 7.74 0.08 0.18
CA ILE A 39 7.85 -1.35 0.39
C ILE A 39 6.96 -1.68 1.58
N VAL A 40 6.00 -2.58 1.39
CA VAL A 40 5.00 -2.91 2.41
C VAL A 40 5.12 -4.39 2.83
N PRO A 41 5.08 -4.69 4.14
CA PRO A 41 5.09 -6.06 4.65
C PRO A 41 3.92 -6.89 4.13
N ALA A 42 4.18 -8.05 3.53
CA ALA A 42 3.14 -8.89 2.95
C ALA A 42 2.15 -9.42 4.02
N SER A 43 2.59 -9.61 5.26
CA SER A 43 1.74 -10.02 6.38
C SER A 43 0.73 -8.96 6.83
N THR A 44 0.78 -7.75 6.26
CA THR A 44 -0.21 -6.68 6.47
C THR A 44 -1.23 -6.59 5.34
N ILE A 45 -1.11 -7.43 4.30
CA ILE A 45 -1.93 -7.37 3.09
C ILE A 45 -2.82 -8.61 3.01
N VAL A 46 -4.12 -8.40 2.81
CA VAL A 46 -5.08 -9.51 2.61
C VAL A 46 -5.20 -9.92 1.14
N SER A 47 -5.05 -8.97 0.22
CA SER A 47 -5.09 -9.20 -1.23
C SER A 47 -4.39 -8.07 -1.99
N GLU A 48 -3.94 -8.31 -3.21
CA GLU A 48 -3.37 -7.25 -4.06
C GLU A 48 -4.39 -6.16 -4.41
N LEU A 49 -5.69 -6.51 -4.45
CA LEU A 49 -6.78 -5.54 -4.67
C LEU A 49 -6.77 -4.42 -3.63
N GLN A 50 -6.38 -4.73 -2.38
CA GLN A 50 -6.20 -3.75 -1.31
C GLN A 50 -5.13 -2.69 -1.66
N ILE A 51 -4.04 -3.11 -2.30
CA ILE A 51 -2.96 -2.22 -2.73
C ILE A 51 -3.45 -1.35 -3.88
N ILE A 52 -4.08 -1.96 -4.89
CA ILE A 52 -4.62 -1.25 -6.07
C ILE A 52 -5.61 -0.16 -5.64
N ASN A 53 -6.59 -0.52 -4.80
CA ASN A 53 -7.59 0.42 -4.30
C ASN A 53 -6.95 1.58 -3.52
N ALA A 54 -5.89 1.33 -2.75
CA ALA A 54 -5.18 2.37 -2.03
C ALA A 54 -4.42 3.31 -2.96
N VAL A 55 -3.81 2.79 -4.04
CA VAL A 55 -3.14 3.62 -5.06
C VAL A 55 -4.14 4.55 -5.74
N GLU A 56 -5.27 4.02 -6.17
CA GLU A 56 -6.30 4.80 -6.88
C GLU A 56 -6.86 5.92 -6.00
N LYS A 57 -7.21 5.61 -4.75
CA LYS A 57 -7.74 6.60 -3.80
C LYS A 57 -6.71 7.66 -3.46
N ALA A 58 -5.47 7.28 -3.19
CA ALA A 58 -4.39 8.22 -2.92
C ALA A 58 -4.18 9.16 -4.11
N LEU A 59 -4.18 8.63 -5.34
CA LEU A 59 -4.03 9.43 -6.54
C LEU A 59 -5.19 10.43 -6.71
N ALA A 60 -6.43 9.99 -6.51
CA ALA A 60 -7.61 10.83 -6.64
C ALA A 60 -7.58 12.01 -5.64
N GLU A 61 -7.23 11.74 -4.38
CA GLU A 61 -7.15 12.77 -3.33
C GLU A 61 -5.98 13.72 -3.54
N PHE A 62 -4.81 13.20 -3.95
CA PHE A 62 -3.64 14.03 -4.22
C PHE A 62 -3.87 14.96 -5.42
N ARG A 63 -4.54 14.48 -6.47
CA ARG A 63 -4.92 15.30 -7.64
C ARG A 63 -5.98 16.35 -7.32
N SER A 64 -6.94 16.00 -6.48
CA SER A 64 -7.99 16.94 -6.05
C SER A 64 -7.54 17.91 -4.96
N LYS A 65 -6.26 17.88 -4.56
CA LYS A 65 -5.68 18.71 -3.48
C LYS A 65 -6.38 18.52 -2.13
N LYS A 66 -7.02 17.37 -1.93
CA LYS A 66 -7.66 16.96 -0.67
C LYS A 66 -6.77 16.05 0.18
N ALA A 67 -5.53 15.82 -0.28
CA ALA A 67 -4.62 14.94 0.41
C ALA A 67 -4.24 15.44 1.81
N ILE A 68 -4.19 14.51 2.77
CA ILE A 68 -3.78 14.81 4.15
C ILE A 68 -2.24 14.82 4.24
N ALA A 69 -1.59 13.89 3.54
CA ALA A 69 -0.15 13.76 3.57
C ALA A 69 0.56 14.65 2.53
N LYS A 70 1.81 15.01 2.84
CA LYS A 70 2.66 15.86 2.00
C LYS A 70 3.23 15.15 0.76
N SER A 71 3.09 13.84 0.65
CA SER A 71 3.56 13.03 -0.49
C SER A 71 2.56 11.93 -0.82
N LEU A 72 2.54 11.54 -2.09
CA LEU A 72 1.64 10.51 -2.59
C LEU A 72 1.97 9.13 -1.99
N SER A 73 3.25 8.80 -1.72
CA SER A 73 3.60 7.59 -0.97
C SER A 73 2.96 7.55 0.42
N LEU A 74 3.01 8.66 1.18
CA LEU A 74 2.41 8.69 2.52
C LEU A 74 0.88 8.62 2.43
N GLU A 75 0.31 9.32 1.46
CA GLU A 75 -1.13 9.29 1.20
C GLU A 75 -1.62 7.88 0.86
N PHE A 76 -0.86 7.16 0.03
CA PHE A 76 -1.06 5.75 -0.26
C PHE A 76 -1.04 4.90 1.01
N LEU A 77 -0.07 5.09 1.91
CA LEU A 77 -0.02 4.31 3.15
C LEU A 77 -1.22 4.57 4.08
N LEU A 78 -1.69 5.82 4.16
CA LEU A 78 -2.89 6.16 4.92
C LEU A 78 -4.11 5.39 4.40
N PHE A 79 -4.31 5.37 3.09
CA PHE A 79 -5.38 4.58 2.48
C PHE A 79 -5.15 3.08 2.60
N LEU A 80 -3.91 2.60 2.45
CA LEU A 80 -3.57 1.18 2.54
C LEU A 80 -3.96 0.59 3.88
N TYR A 81 -3.73 1.34 4.96
CA TYR A 81 -4.00 0.93 6.34
C TYR A 81 -5.32 1.47 6.90
N GLY A 82 -6.09 2.21 6.10
CA GLY A 82 -7.38 2.76 6.52
C GLY A 82 -7.29 3.65 7.76
N THR A 83 -6.20 4.43 7.89
CA THR A 83 -5.95 5.35 9.01
C THR A 83 -5.70 6.76 8.50
N ARG A 84 -6.04 7.77 9.31
CA ARG A 84 -5.71 9.19 9.06
C ARG A 84 -4.39 9.60 9.74
N LYS A 85 -3.82 8.73 10.58
CA LYS A 85 -2.63 9.04 11.39
C LYS A 85 -1.37 8.49 10.72
N ILE A 86 -0.53 9.40 10.21
CA ILE A 86 0.74 9.07 9.54
C ILE A 86 1.63 8.18 10.42
N LYS A 87 1.73 8.47 11.72
CA LYS A 87 2.57 7.71 12.66
C LYS A 87 2.13 6.24 12.77
N GLU A 88 0.83 5.97 12.73
CA GLU A 88 0.31 4.59 12.77
C GLU A 88 0.65 3.83 11.49
N ALA A 89 0.43 4.45 10.33
CA ALA A 89 0.77 3.86 9.04
C ALA A 89 2.28 3.53 8.94
N LEU A 90 3.15 4.45 9.33
CA LEU A 90 4.60 4.23 9.35
C LEU A 90 5.03 3.11 10.31
N LYS A 91 4.39 3.02 11.49
CA LYS A 91 4.65 1.93 12.44
C LYS A 91 4.30 0.57 11.84
N ILE A 92 3.23 0.49 11.04
CA ILE A 92 2.83 -0.76 10.38
C ILE A 92 3.83 -1.12 9.27
N VAL A 93 4.22 -0.16 8.42
CA VAL A 93 5.20 -0.39 7.34
C VAL A 93 6.56 -0.84 7.87
N ALA A 94 6.97 -0.33 9.03
CA ALA A 94 8.25 -0.68 9.65
C ALA A 94 8.27 -2.10 10.28
N GLN A 95 7.17 -2.86 10.23
CA GLN A 95 7.15 -4.22 10.76
C GLN A 95 8.05 -5.15 9.94
N LYS A 96 8.86 -5.95 10.65
CA LYS A 96 9.69 -6.99 10.06
C LYS A 96 8.83 -8.08 9.42
N ASP A 97 9.14 -8.38 8.17
CA ASP A 97 8.56 -9.47 7.41
C ASP A 97 9.63 -10.22 6.61
N LYS A 98 9.30 -11.43 6.15
CA LYS A 98 10.10 -12.19 5.20
C LYS A 98 9.74 -11.84 3.76
N GLN A 99 8.49 -11.42 3.54
CA GLN A 99 7.90 -11.17 2.23
C GLN A 99 7.37 -9.74 2.19
N TYR A 100 7.56 -9.08 1.06
CA TYR A 100 7.17 -7.69 0.88
C TYR A 100 6.59 -7.48 -0.51
N PHE A 101 5.76 -6.45 -0.62
CA PHE A 101 5.42 -5.84 -1.91
C PHE A 101 6.22 -4.56 -2.09
N LEU A 102 6.88 -4.41 -3.22
CA LEU A 102 7.35 -3.13 -3.73
C LEU A 102 6.21 -2.51 -4.53
N VAL A 103 5.79 -1.31 -4.14
CA VAL A 103 4.75 -0.53 -4.83
C VAL A 103 5.43 0.71 -5.40
N ALA A 104 5.44 0.80 -6.73
CA ALA A 104 5.98 1.94 -7.45
C ALA A 104 4.93 2.50 -8.42
N ALA A 105 4.72 3.82 -8.42
CA ALA A 105 3.82 4.46 -9.38
C ALA A 105 4.31 5.85 -9.77
N SER A 106 4.25 6.16 -11.07
CA SER A 106 4.69 7.46 -11.62
C SER A 106 3.97 7.79 -12.92
N GLU A 107 3.70 9.07 -13.17
CA GLU A 107 3.17 9.55 -14.45
C GLU A 107 4.20 9.40 -15.58
N ASN A 108 5.49 9.41 -15.22
CA ASN A 108 6.60 9.21 -16.14
C ASN A 108 7.09 7.75 -16.11
N LYS A 109 7.02 7.06 -17.26
CA LYS A 109 7.44 5.65 -17.41
C LYS A 109 8.92 5.42 -17.13
N ASP A 110 9.80 6.31 -17.57
CA ASP A 110 11.25 6.16 -17.33
C ASP A 110 11.60 6.40 -15.87
N ARG A 111 10.87 7.28 -15.19
CA ARG A 111 10.96 7.39 -13.74
C ARG A 111 10.50 6.11 -13.06
N LEU A 112 9.36 5.51 -13.46
CA LEU A 112 8.94 4.22 -12.92
C LEU A 112 10.02 3.14 -13.10
N LYS A 113 10.63 3.03 -14.29
CA LYS A 113 11.74 2.10 -14.53
C LYS A 113 12.92 2.35 -13.58
N ARG A 114 13.34 3.61 -13.41
CA ARG A 114 14.41 3.98 -12.46
C ARG A 114 14.07 3.61 -11.01
N MET A 115 12.81 3.75 -10.61
CA MET A 115 12.34 3.34 -9.28
C MET A 115 12.52 1.86 -9.05
N LEU A 116 12.08 1.04 -10.00
CA LEU A 116 12.23 -0.41 -9.96
C LEU A 116 13.71 -0.82 -9.95
N SER A 117 14.52 -0.27 -10.87
CA SER A 117 15.96 -0.54 -10.90
C SER A 117 16.66 -0.13 -9.61
N CYS A 118 16.29 1.01 -9.01
CA CYS A 118 16.86 1.46 -7.75
C CYS A 118 16.55 0.49 -6.61
N ALA A 119 15.32 -0.03 -6.54
CA ALA A 119 14.93 -1.03 -5.54
C ALA A 119 15.75 -2.33 -5.72
N ILE A 120 15.84 -2.85 -6.94
CA ILE A 120 16.57 -4.08 -7.23
C ILE A 120 18.05 -3.93 -6.88
N ASN A 121 18.69 -2.85 -7.35
CA ASN A 121 20.11 -2.55 -7.08
C ASN A 121 20.41 -2.28 -5.61
N SER A 122 19.38 -1.96 -4.83
CA SER A 122 19.50 -1.70 -3.39
C SER A 122 19.09 -2.92 -2.55
N GLY A 123 18.85 -4.07 -3.18
CA GLY A 123 18.72 -5.36 -2.51
C GLY A 123 17.30 -5.94 -2.46
N PHE A 124 16.32 -5.34 -3.14
CA PHE A 124 15.02 -6.00 -3.35
C PHE A 124 15.20 -7.19 -4.30
N LYS A 125 14.80 -8.38 -3.86
CA LYS A 125 14.84 -9.59 -4.68
C LYS A 125 13.42 -9.98 -5.06
N GLU A 126 13.06 -9.80 -6.33
CA GLU A 126 11.78 -10.25 -6.87
C GLU A 126 11.61 -11.76 -6.64
N ARG A 127 10.47 -12.14 -6.09
CA ARG A 127 10.11 -13.53 -5.79
C ARG A 127 8.60 -13.63 -5.63
N GLU A 128 8.00 -14.51 -6.40
CA GLU A 128 6.57 -14.80 -6.25
C GLU A 128 6.27 -15.50 -4.93
N PHE A 129 5.11 -15.17 -4.36
CA PHE A 129 4.57 -15.83 -3.19
C PHE A 129 3.04 -15.74 -3.15
N ALA A 130 2.42 -16.73 -2.50
CA ALA A 130 1.01 -16.69 -2.16
C ALA A 130 0.81 -16.01 -0.81
N LEU A 131 -0.20 -15.14 -0.73
CA LEU A 131 -0.63 -14.57 0.54
C LEU A 131 -1.27 -15.65 1.40
N LYS A 132 -0.91 -15.65 2.69
CA LYS A 132 -1.52 -16.50 3.72
C LYS A 132 -2.04 -15.61 4.85
N PRO A 133 -3.15 -14.89 4.62
CA PRO A 133 -3.65 -13.90 5.55
C PRO A 133 -4.03 -14.55 6.89
N ASN A 134 -3.51 -14.01 7.99
CA ASN A 134 -3.93 -14.41 9.32
C ASN A 134 -5.10 -13.50 9.74
N THR A 135 -6.32 -14.03 9.73
CA THR A 135 -7.54 -13.26 10.02
C THR A 135 -7.46 -12.51 11.34
N LYS A 136 -7.02 -13.16 12.42
CA LYS A 136 -6.98 -12.54 13.74
C LYS A 136 -5.97 -11.39 13.79
N LYS A 137 -4.78 -11.61 13.23
CA LYS A 137 -3.72 -10.59 13.17
C LYS A 137 -4.14 -9.40 12.32
N LEU A 138 -4.70 -9.65 11.14
CA LEU A 138 -5.12 -8.59 10.22
C LEU A 138 -6.34 -7.83 10.75
N ALA A 139 -7.36 -8.51 11.29
CA ALA A 139 -8.49 -7.84 11.91
C ALA A 139 -8.05 -6.90 13.05
N ALA A 140 -7.14 -7.36 13.90
CA ALA A 140 -6.55 -6.51 14.94
C ALA A 140 -5.74 -5.33 14.36
N LEU A 141 -4.93 -5.56 13.32
CA LEU A 141 -4.12 -4.52 12.69
C LEU A 141 -4.96 -3.41 12.06
N TYR A 142 -6.11 -3.76 11.48
CA TYR A 142 -7.05 -2.83 10.85
C TYR A 142 -8.14 -2.29 11.80
N ASN A 143 -8.10 -2.69 13.08
CA ASN A 143 -9.16 -2.41 14.07
C ASN A 143 -10.56 -2.77 13.54
N ILE A 144 -10.73 -4.02 13.12
CA ILE A 144 -11.99 -4.58 12.62
C ILE A 144 -12.55 -5.53 13.68
N ASP A 145 -13.63 -5.13 14.34
CA ASP A 145 -14.44 -5.96 15.25
C ASP A 145 -15.79 -6.39 14.62
N TRP A 146 -16.15 -5.82 13.47
CA TRP A 146 -17.40 -6.07 12.75
C TRP A 146 -17.34 -7.17 11.68
N LEU A 147 -16.39 -8.12 11.76
CA LEU A 147 -16.35 -9.24 10.80
C LEU A 147 -17.65 -10.05 10.75
N HIS A 148 -18.42 -10.07 11.84
CA HIS A 148 -19.72 -10.72 11.93
C HIS A 148 -20.78 -10.12 10.97
N ALA A 149 -20.60 -8.87 10.52
CA ALA A 149 -21.46 -8.26 9.50
C ALA A 149 -21.40 -8.99 8.14
N TYR A 150 -20.31 -9.72 7.89
CA TYR A 150 -20.09 -10.53 6.69
C TYR A 150 -20.43 -12.02 6.91
N LYS A 151 -21.36 -12.33 7.80
CA LYS A 151 -21.84 -13.70 8.01
C LYS A 151 -22.35 -14.30 6.68
N GLY A 152 -21.89 -15.51 6.35
CA GLY A 152 -22.20 -16.18 5.08
C GLY A 152 -21.05 -16.17 4.07
N TYR A 153 -20.05 -15.29 4.23
CA TYR A 153 -18.81 -15.36 3.46
C TYR A 153 -17.80 -16.31 4.12
N LYS A 154 -16.93 -16.92 3.30
CA LYS A 154 -15.73 -17.60 3.81
C LYS A 154 -14.89 -16.61 4.61
N LYS A 155 -14.24 -17.07 5.67
CA LYS A 155 -13.49 -16.23 6.62
C LYS A 155 -12.49 -15.27 5.96
N ASP A 156 -11.75 -15.74 4.96
CA ASP A 156 -10.76 -14.91 4.26
C ASP A 156 -11.41 -13.86 3.36
N GLU A 157 -12.56 -14.18 2.75
CA GLU A 157 -13.31 -13.22 1.93
C GLU A 157 -14.00 -12.17 2.81
N ALA A 158 -14.58 -12.57 3.94
CA ALA A 158 -15.13 -11.65 4.93
C ALA A 158 -14.08 -10.64 5.42
N LEU A 159 -12.87 -11.11 5.72
CA LEU A 159 -11.75 -10.26 6.11
C LEU A 159 -11.35 -9.29 4.99
N LYS A 160 -11.25 -9.80 3.76
CA LYS A 160 -10.92 -8.98 2.59
C LYS A 160 -11.95 -7.87 2.40
N LEU A 161 -13.24 -8.18 2.40
CA LEU A 161 -14.31 -7.21 2.26
C LEU A 161 -14.28 -6.16 3.37
N ALA A 162 -14.14 -6.58 4.64
CA ALA A 162 -14.07 -5.66 5.76
C ALA A 162 -12.85 -4.72 5.70
N ILE A 163 -11.68 -5.20 5.24
CA ILE A 163 -10.51 -4.35 5.02
C ILE A 163 -10.77 -3.36 3.88
N LEU A 164 -11.33 -3.79 2.76
CA LEU A 164 -11.63 -2.89 1.63
C LEU A 164 -12.66 -1.81 2.03
N GLU A 165 -13.66 -2.18 2.82
CA GLU A 165 -14.62 -1.25 3.43
C GLU A 165 -13.90 -0.26 4.36
N LYS A 166 -13.03 -0.75 5.25
CA LYS A 166 -12.22 0.12 6.13
C LYS A 166 -11.41 1.14 5.33
N GLN A 167 -10.79 0.74 4.21
CA GLN A 167 -10.08 1.66 3.32
C GLN A 167 -11.02 2.70 2.69
N ALA A 168 -12.27 2.35 2.38
CA ALA A 168 -13.27 3.26 1.83
C ALA A 168 -13.79 4.26 2.88
N LEU A 169 -14.03 3.80 4.10
CA LEU A 169 -14.57 4.60 5.19
C LEU A 169 -13.52 5.48 5.88
N SER A 170 -12.23 5.26 5.63
CA SER A 170 -11.11 5.97 6.28
C SER A 170 -11.17 7.50 6.25
N ARG A 171 -12.00 8.09 5.38
CA ARG A 171 -12.24 9.55 5.27
C ARG A 171 -13.68 9.99 5.49
N LEU A 172 -14.62 9.07 5.69
CA LEU A 172 -16.03 9.39 5.85
C LEU A 172 -16.45 9.52 7.32
N ILE A 173 -15.63 9.02 8.24
CA ILE A 173 -15.90 9.04 9.67
C ILE A 173 -14.98 10.10 10.30
N GLU A 174 -15.59 11.16 10.83
CA GLU A 174 -14.96 12.21 11.65
C GLU A 174 -14.79 11.77 13.10
#